data_AF-A0A967WJD9-F1
#
_entry.id   AF-A0A967WJD9-F1
#
_cell.length_a   1.000
_cell.length_b   1.000
_cell.length_c   1.000
_cell.angle_alpha   90.00
_cell.angle_beta   90.00
_cell.angle_gamma   90.00
#
_symmetry.space_group_name_H-M   'P 1'
#
loop_
_entity.id
_entity.type
_entity.pdbx_description
1 polymer ?
#
loop_
_entity_poly.entity_id
_entity_poly.type
_entity_poly.pdbx_seq_one_letter_code
_entity_poly.pdbx_strand_id
1 'polypeptide(L)'
;MPVTDLIKVQFGQEAAWGTCVAANAKLMGLTDATLNIVDEVHQTDKSGFYYPSDLVAEVSMMGEGSITFDLSYEDILWPLDNVFDEETPTGTTTFTWAYDAPDTATVTPNYLTIEFGAPDAEYEACGVLFTELNISGEAGGVWTGN
;
A
#
# COMPACT_ATOMS: atom_id res chain seq x y z
N MET A 1 -5.70 22.32 -9.17
CA MET A 1 -5.54 21.79 -10.54
C MET A 1 -6.81 21.01 -10.86
N PRO A 2 -7.72 21.48 -11.74
CA PRO A 2 -8.99 20.82 -11.91
C PRO A 2 -8.89 19.76 -13.02
N VAL A 3 -8.79 18.50 -12.62
CA VAL A 3 -9.48 17.39 -13.27
C VAL A 3 -10.02 16.53 -12.12
N THR A 4 -11.33 16.55 -11.92
CA THR A 4 -12.05 15.61 -11.05
C THR A 4 -12.12 14.26 -11.75
N ASP A 5 -10.95 13.68 -12.01
CA ASP A 5 -10.86 12.30 -12.46
C ASP A 5 -10.89 11.38 -11.24
N LEU A 6 -11.53 10.22 -11.38
CA LEU A 6 -11.64 9.29 -10.28
C LEU A 6 -10.25 8.70 -10.02
N ILE A 7 -9.64 9.04 -8.88
CA ILE A 7 -8.41 8.40 -8.43
C ILE A 7 -8.70 6.91 -8.30
N LYS A 8 -7.96 6.10 -9.06
CA LYS A 8 -8.04 4.65 -9.08
C LYS A 8 -6.86 4.12 -8.28
N VAL A 9 -7.16 3.20 -7.36
CA VAL A 9 -6.18 2.45 -6.59
C VAL A 9 -6.38 0.97 -6.92
N GLN A 10 -5.29 0.31 -7.29
CA GLN A 10 -5.30 -1.13 -7.56
C GLN A 10 -4.14 -1.83 -6.89
N PHE A 11 -4.35 -3.10 -6.58
CA PHE A 11 -3.36 -3.99 -6.01
C PHE A 11 -2.98 -5.11 -6.97
N GLY A 12 -1.70 -5.44 -6.96
CA GLY A 12 -1.12 -6.63 -7.57
C GLY A 12 -0.26 -7.37 -6.56
N GLN A 13 -0.30 -8.70 -6.59
CA GLN A 13 0.45 -9.54 -5.66
C GLN A 13 1.84 -9.88 -6.20
N GLU A 14 2.90 -9.49 -5.49
CA GLU A 14 4.27 -9.78 -5.90
C GLU A 14 4.73 -11.15 -5.38
N ALA A 15 5.35 -11.94 -6.26
CA ALA A 15 5.96 -13.22 -5.85
C ALA A 15 7.29 -13.02 -5.08
N ALA A 16 7.96 -11.88 -5.29
CA ALA A 16 9.20 -11.50 -4.64
C ALA A 16 9.21 -9.99 -4.45
N TRP A 17 9.66 -9.54 -3.28
CA TRP A 17 9.68 -8.13 -2.92
C TRP A 17 10.39 -7.26 -3.96
N GLY A 18 9.71 -6.19 -4.38
CA GLY A 18 10.26 -5.17 -5.28
C GLY A 18 10.20 -5.56 -6.76
N THR A 19 9.57 -6.70 -7.09
CA THR A 19 9.30 -7.08 -8.48
C THR A 19 7.85 -6.73 -8.81
N CYS A 20 7.66 -5.54 -9.37
CA CYS A 20 6.34 -5.03 -9.71
C CYS A 20 5.57 -5.99 -10.62
N VAL A 21 4.26 -6.11 -10.36
CA VAL A 21 3.34 -6.89 -11.18
C VAL A 21 2.15 -6.03 -11.58
N ALA A 22 1.56 -6.32 -12.75
CA ALA A 22 0.36 -5.63 -13.19
C ALA A 22 -0.77 -5.82 -12.15
N ALA A 23 -1.34 -4.70 -11.69
CA ALA A 23 -2.40 -4.75 -10.70
C ALA A 23 -3.67 -5.37 -11.30
N ASN A 24 -4.25 -6.33 -10.59
CA ASN A 24 -5.41 -7.11 -11.06
C ASN A 24 -6.66 -6.91 -10.19
N ALA A 25 -6.52 -6.35 -8.98
CA ALA A 25 -7.62 -6.06 -8.07
C ALA A 25 -7.82 -4.56 -7.94
N LYS A 26 -9.00 -4.06 -8.32
CA LYS A 26 -9.36 -2.65 -8.13
C LYS A 26 -10.05 -2.48 -6.78
N LEU A 27 -9.53 -1.58 -5.95
CA LEU A 27 -10.14 -1.26 -4.68
C LEU A 27 -11.45 -0.50 -4.91
N MET A 28 -12.54 -1.05 -4.39
CA MET A 28 -13.87 -0.43 -4.45
C MET A 28 -14.13 0.35 -3.14
N GLY A 29 -14.96 1.39 -3.21
CA GLY A 29 -15.29 2.18 -2.02
C GLY A 29 -14.16 3.05 -1.49
N LEU A 30 -13.19 3.43 -2.33
CA LEU A 30 -12.13 4.35 -1.95
C LEU A 30 -12.70 5.71 -1.53
N THR A 31 -12.40 6.13 -0.30
CA THR A 31 -12.84 7.42 0.25
C THR A 31 -11.71 8.45 0.22
N ASP A 32 -10.49 8.02 0.51
CA ASP A 32 -9.30 8.86 0.43
C ASP A 32 -8.05 8.00 0.12
N ALA A 33 -7.12 8.54 -0.66
CA ALA A 33 -5.82 7.91 -0.83
C ALA A 33 -4.75 8.93 -1.18
N THR A 34 -3.57 8.72 -0.62
CA THR A 34 -2.38 9.55 -0.87
C THR A 34 -1.20 8.65 -1.18
N LEU A 35 -0.35 9.08 -2.12
CA LEU A 35 0.94 8.49 -2.41
C LEU A 35 1.93 9.64 -2.64
N ASN A 36 3.01 9.62 -1.88
CA ASN A 36 4.09 10.60 -1.93
C ASN A 36 5.41 9.87 -2.18
N ILE A 37 6.21 10.43 -3.07
CA ILE A 37 7.59 10.00 -3.28
C ILE A 37 8.45 10.84 -2.33
N VAL A 38 9.19 10.17 -1.47
CA VAL A 38 10.06 10.74 -0.45
C VAL A 38 11.51 10.45 -0.81
N ASP A 39 12.27 11.52 -1.04
CA ASP A 39 13.68 11.43 -1.41
C ASP A 39 14.58 11.65 -0.19
N GLU A 40 15.56 10.77 0.00
CA GLU A 40 16.65 10.94 0.95
C GLU A 40 17.87 11.52 0.22
N VAL A 41 18.19 12.77 0.53
CA VAL A 41 19.33 13.49 -0.07
C VAL A 41 20.36 13.77 1.01
N HIS A 42 21.59 13.31 0.79
CA HIS A 42 22.72 13.61 1.68
C HIS A 42 23.61 14.67 1.06
N GLN A 43 23.79 15.77 1.79
CA GLN A 43 24.80 16.77 1.49
C GLN A 43 26.02 16.49 2.36
N THR A 44 27.15 16.14 1.74
CA THR A 44 28.39 15.92 2.50
C THR A 44 28.96 17.27 2.97
N ASP A 45 29.18 17.42 4.27
CA ASP A 45 29.83 18.59 4.85
C ASP A 45 31.28 18.70 4.35
N LYS A 46 31.59 19.79 3.65
CA LYS A 46 32.94 20.07 3.17
C LYS A 46 33.73 20.85 4.21
N SER A 47 34.69 20.20 4.86
CA SER A 47 35.79 20.92 5.53
C SER A 47 37.06 20.82 4.67
N GLY A 48 37.59 21.97 4.23
CA GLY A 48 38.96 22.07 3.71
C GLY A 48 39.23 22.08 2.19
N PHE A 49 38.24 22.23 1.30
CA PHE A 49 38.47 22.25 -0.17
C PHE A 49 37.96 23.52 -0.87
N TYR A 50 38.75 24.07 -1.82
CA TYR A 50 38.44 25.24 -2.67
C TYR A 50 37.60 24.92 -3.93
N TYR A 51 36.77 23.87 -3.89
CA TYR A 51 36.02 23.42 -5.07
C TYR A 51 34.63 24.08 -5.13
N PRO A 52 34.26 24.80 -6.22
CA PRO A 52 33.07 25.67 -6.27
C PRO A 52 31.74 24.95 -6.58
N SER A 53 31.67 23.62 -6.49
CA SER A 53 30.45 22.86 -6.78
C SER A 53 30.15 21.88 -5.66
N ASP A 54 28.96 22.01 -5.07
CA ASP A 54 28.40 21.04 -4.11
C ASP A 54 27.97 19.78 -4.86
N LEU A 55 28.51 18.64 -4.40
CA LEU A 55 28.10 17.34 -4.88
C LEU A 55 26.94 16.92 -3.98
N VAL A 56 25.72 17.11 -4.47
CA VAL A 56 24.51 16.59 -3.83
C VAL A 56 24.31 15.19 -4.40
N ALA A 57 24.23 14.19 -3.52
CA ALA A 57 23.97 12.81 -3.91
C ALA A 57 22.61 12.38 -3.33
N GLU A 58 21.75 11.90 -4.21
CA GLU A 58 20.53 11.18 -3.83
C GLU A 58 20.95 9.80 -3.29
N VAL A 59 20.48 9.46 -2.09
CA VAL A 59 20.87 8.23 -1.39
C VAL A 59 19.81 7.16 -1.56
N SER A 60 18.54 7.53 -1.48
CA SER A 60 17.42 6.63 -1.78
C SER A 60 16.15 7.40 -2.06
N MET A 61 15.23 6.76 -2.77
CA MET A 61 13.87 7.23 -3.00
C MET A 61 12.92 6.15 -2.48
N MET A 62 11.90 6.55 -1.70
CA MET A 62 10.90 5.65 -1.14
C MET A 62 9.49 6.19 -1.36
N GLY A 63 8.50 5.31 -1.40
CA GLY A 63 7.09 5.69 -1.49
C GLY A 63 6.41 5.61 -0.12
N GLU A 64 5.69 6.65 0.28
CA GLU A 64 4.86 6.66 1.48
C GLU A 64 3.44 7.06 1.11
N GLY A 65 2.45 6.47 1.78
CA GLY A 65 1.06 6.74 1.44
C GLY A 65 0.07 6.22 2.48
N SER A 66 -1.18 6.61 2.29
CA SER A 66 -2.30 6.14 3.10
C SER A 66 -3.48 5.84 2.20
N ILE A 67 -4.23 4.78 2.50
CA ILE A 67 -5.44 4.40 1.78
C ILE A 67 -6.57 4.26 2.79
N THR A 68 -7.68 4.94 2.56
CA THR A 68 -8.92 4.84 3.33
C THR A 68 -10.04 4.40 2.39
N PHE A 69 -10.76 3.36 2.77
CA PHE A 69 -11.82 2.80 1.96
C PHE A 69 -12.92 2.18 2.83
N ASP A 70 -14.12 2.10 2.27
CA ASP A 70 -15.24 1.38 2.85
C ASP A 70 -14.98 -0.12 2.75
N LEU A 71 -14.99 -0.78 3.90
CA LEU A 71 -14.48 -2.13 4.02
C LEU A 71 -15.50 -3.15 3.48
N SER A 72 -15.15 -3.82 2.38
CA SER A 72 -15.87 -4.99 1.86
C SER A 72 -15.20 -6.28 2.36
N TYR A 73 -15.93 -7.41 2.33
CA TYR A 73 -15.39 -8.70 2.78
C TYR A 73 -14.27 -9.23 1.88
N GLU A 74 -14.21 -8.79 0.61
CA GLU A 74 -13.17 -9.20 -0.35
C GLU A 74 -11.96 -8.28 -0.27
N ASP A 75 -12.20 -6.98 -0.10
CA ASP A 75 -11.13 -5.97 -0.13
C ASP A 75 -10.29 -5.96 1.14
N ILE A 76 -10.86 -6.37 2.29
CA ILE A 76 -10.11 -6.43 3.56
C ILE A 76 -9.00 -7.47 3.55
N LEU A 77 -9.08 -8.51 2.71
CA LEU A 77 -8.08 -9.56 2.66
C LEU A 77 -6.71 -9.02 2.21
N TRP A 78 -6.69 -8.05 1.28
CA TRP A 78 -5.45 -7.43 0.79
C TRP A 78 -4.57 -6.81 1.88
N PRO A 79 -5.07 -5.88 2.72
CA PRO A 79 -4.27 -5.35 3.82
C PRO A 79 -4.02 -6.38 4.92
N LEU A 80 -4.91 -7.35 5.15
CA LEU A 80 -4.69 -8.39 6.17
C LEU A 80 -3.57 -9.35 5.78
N ASP A 81 -3.56 -9.85 4.54
CA ASP A 81 -2.51 -10.73 4.01
C ASP A 81 -1.15 -10.02 3.97
N ASN A 82 -1.16 -8.71 3.77
CA ASN A 82 0.05 -7.90 3.79
C ASN A 82 0.61 -7.66 5.21
N VAL A 83 -0.24 -7.63 6.25
CA VAL A 83 0.17 -7.37 7.65
C VAL A 83 0.44 -8.65 8.46
N PHE A 84 -0.34 -9.71 8.24
CA PHE A 84 -0.37 -10.92 9.11
C PHE A 84 0.00 -12.23 8.39
N ASP A 85 0.55 -12.17 7.19
CA ASP A 85 0.74 -13.28 6.23
C ASP A 85 -0.50 -13.67 5.45
N GLU A 86 -0.27 -14.15 4.22
CA GLU A 86 -1.32 -14.68 3.36
C GLU A 86 -1.94 -15.93 4.00
N GLU A 87 -3.25 -15.87 4.23
CA GLU A 87 -4.00 -16.96 4.85
C GLU A 87 -4.88 -17.69 3.84
N THR A 88 -4.85 -19.02 3.87
CA THR A 88 -5.70 -19.84 3.01
C THR A 88 -7.07 -20.05 3.66
N PRO A 89 -8.19 -19.69 3.01
CA PRO A 89 -9.50 -19.88 3.60
C PRO A 89 -9.80 -21.36 3.86
N THR A 90 -10.37 -21.64 5.02
CA THR A 90 -10.89 -22.96 5.38
C THR A 90 -12.42 -23.00 5.26
N GLY A 91 -12.97 -24.18 4.97
CA GLY A 91 -14.41 -24.41 4.84
C GLY A 91 -14.87 -24.58 3.39
N THR A 92 -16.10 -25.07 3.22
CA THR A 92 -16.69 -25.39 1.91
C THR A 92 -17.92 -24.56 1.58
N THR A 93 -18.62 -24.07 2.60
CA THR A 93 -19.83 -23.22 2.46
C THR A 93 -19.71 -21.90 3.20
N THR A 94 -18.84 -21.84 4.20
CA THR A 94 -18.52 -20.65 4.98
C THR A 94 -17.02 -20.60 5.08
N PHE A 95 -16.43 -19.59 4.44
CA PHE A 95 -14.98 -19.42 4.41
C PHE A 95 -14.52 -18.70 5.67
N THR A 96 -13.50 -19.25 6.32
CA THR A 96 -12.84 -18.67 7.50
C THR A 96 -11.37 -18.45 7.17
N TRP A 97 -10.91 -17.22 7.33
CA TRP A 97 -9.50 -16.83 7.28
C TRP A 97 -9.00 -16.65 8.71
N ALA A 98 -8.08 -17.51 9.15
CA ALA A 98 -7.53 -17.50 10.50
C ALA A 98 -6.12 -16.90 10.51
N TYR A 99 -6.04 -15.57 10.44
CA TYR A 99 -4.77 -14.86 10.57
C TYR A 99 -4.14 -15.09 11.94
N ASP A 100 -2.89 -15.54 11.95
CA ASP A 100 -2.07 -15.66 13.16
C ASP A 100 -1.22 -14.40 13.34
N ALA A 101 -0.99 -14.01 14.58
CA ALA A 101 -0.10 -12.90 14.92
C ALA A 101 1.03 -13.43 15.80
N PRO A 102 1.96 -14.23 15.23
CA PRO A 102 2.95 -14.94 16.01
C PRO A 102 3.92 -13.96 16.68
N ASP A 103 4.17 -14.17 17.97
CA ASP A 103 5.15 -13.41 18.77
C ASP A 103 6.57 -14.03 18.72
N THR A 104 6.68 -15.21 18.12
CA THR A 104 7.88 -16.07 18.16
C THR A 104 8.38 -16.53 16.79
N ALA A 105 7.65 -16.23 15.70
CA ALA A 105 8.02 -16.55 14.33
C ALA A 105 8.06 -15.30 13.45
N THR A 106 8.89 -15.31 12.42
CA THR A 106 8.94 -14.24 11.41
C THR A 106 7.75 -14.37 10.47
N VAL A 107 6.95 -13.32 10.41
CA VAL A 107 5.85 -13.11 9.44
C VAL A 107 6.47 -12.93 8.05
N THR A 108 5.96 -13.63 7.04
CA THR A 108 6.29 -13.49 5.60
C THR A 108 5.16 -12.74 4.86
N PRO A 109 5.11 -11.41 4.97
CA PRO A 109 3.99 -10.62 4.49
C PRO A 109 3.83 -10.71 2.97
N ASN A 110 2.58 -10.59 2.52
CA ASN A 110 2.29 -10.57 1.09
C ASN A 110 2.67 -9.22 0.47
N TYR A 111 3.75 -9.16 -0.30
CA TYR A 111 4.22 -7.92 -0.91
C TYR A 111 3.28 -7.44 -2.01
N LEU A 112 2.96 -6.15 -2.03
CA LEU A 112 2.01 -5.58 -2.97
C LEU A 112 2.67 -4.59 -3.93
N THR A 113 2.23 -4.65 -5.18
CA THR A 113 2.32 -3.55 -6.12
C THR A 113 1.04 -2.70 -6.00
N ILE A 114 1.18 -1.39 -5.87
CA ILE A 114 0.07 -0.43 -5.83
C ILE A 114 0.15 0.47 -7.05
N GLU A 115 -0.90 0.46 -7.87
CA GLU A 115 -1.11 1.43 -8.93
C GLU A 115 -2.04 2.54 -8.43
N PHE A 116 -1.58 3.79 -8.47
CA PHE A 116 -2.29 4.97 -7.97
C PHE A 116 -2.35 6.05 -9.05
N GLY A 117 -3.55 6.47 -9.45
CA GLY A 117 -3.68 7.63 -10.34
C GLY A 117 -4.97 7.64 -11.15
N ALA A 118 -4.96 8.47 -12.20
CA ALA A 118 -6.02 8.48 -13.21
C ALA A 118 -5.70 7.44 -14.29
N PRO A 119 -6.71 6.89 -14.99
CA PRO A 119 -6.49 6.02 -16.14
C PRO A 119 -5.49 6.66 -17.12
N ASP A 120 -4.50 5.90 -17.58
CA ASP A 120 -3.41 6.34 -18.47
C ASP A 120 -2.36 7.31 -17.85
N ALA A 121 -2.43 7.57 -16.54
CA ALA A 121 -1.46 8.36 -15.79
C ALA A 121 -1.29 7.82 -14.35
N GLU A 122 -1.00 6.52 -14.25
CA GLU A 122 -0.85 5.78 -13.00
C GLU A 122 0.62 5.82 -12.53
N TYR A 123 0.81 6.08 -11.23
CA TYR A 123 2.06 5.83 -10.53
C TYR A 123 2.05 4.40 -10.00
N GLU A 124 3.19 3.73 -10.08
CA GLU A 124 3.36 2.36 -9.62
C GLU A 124 4.34 2.34 -8.45
N ALA A 125 3.93 1.78 -7.32
CA ALA A 125 4.77 1.53 -6.15
C ALA A 125 4.91 0.02 -5.97
N CYS A 126 6.14 -0.45 -5.78
CA CYS A 126 6.45 -1.88 -5.71
C CYS A 126 7.09 -2.23 -4.37
N GLY A 127 6.89 -3.47 -3.92
CA GLY A 127 7.37 -3.94 -2.62
C GLY A 127 6.68 -3.25 -1.45
N VAL A 128 5.41 -2.86 -1.60
CA VAL A 128 4.67 -2.11 -0.58
C VAL A 128 4.31 -3.03 0.60
N LEU A 129 4.57 -2.53 1.80
CA LEU A 129 4.20 -3.12 3.08
C LEU A 129 3.46 -2.08 3.93
N PHE A 130 2.28 -2.42 4.42
CA PHE A 130 1.53 -1.63 5.36
C PHE A 130 2.15 -1.77 6.75
N THR A 131 2.42 -0.62 7.37
CA THR A 131 2.99 -0.54 8.72
C THR A 131 1.92 -0.33 9.78
N GLU A 132 0.74 0.14 9.39
CA GLU A 132 -0.38 0.45 10.27
C GLU A 132 -1.70 0.06 9.61
N LEU A 133 -2.55 -0.65 10.36
CA LEU A 133 -3.91 -1.01 9.95
C LEU A 133 -4.89 -0.57 11.04
N ASN A 134 -5.78 0.35 10.69
CA ASN A 134 -6.86 0.81 11.57
C ASN A 134 -8.21 0.37 11.01
N ILE A 135 -8.94 -0.45 11.77
CA ILE A 135 -10.30 -0.87 11.43
C ILE A 135 -11.26 -0.27 12.46
N SER A 136 -12.23 0.49 11.97
CA SER A 136 -13.33 1.03 12.79
C SER A 136 -14.66 0.64 12.19
N GLY A 137 -15.65 0.37 13.04
CA GLY A 137 -17.02 0.13 12.62
C GLY A 137 -18.01 0.60 13.68
N GLU A 138 -19.15 1.10 13.24
CA GLU A 138 -20.28 1.42 14.12
C GLU A 138 -21.33 0.32 14.01
N ALA A 139 -21.68 -0.30 15.15
CA ALA A 139 -22.83 -1.18 15.21
C ALA A 139 -24.11 -0.33 15.32
N GLY A 140 -24.83 -0.13 14.21
CA GLY A 140 -26.13 0.56 14.23
C GLY A 140 -26.41 1.51 13.07
N GLY A 141 -25.45 1.73 12.16
CA GLY A 141 -25.71 2.43 10.89
C GLY A 141 -26.64 1.60 10.01
N VAL A 142 -27.93 1.94 10.00
CA VAL A 142 -28.90 1.30 9.11
C VAL A 142 -28.42 1.49 7.68
N TRP A 143 -28.15 0.39 6.98
CA TRP A 143 -28.07 0.40 5.53
C TRP A 143 -29.44 0.83 4.99
N THR A 144 -29.57 2.09 4.59
CA THR A 144 -30.69 2.58 3.78
C THR A 144 -30.21 2.72 2.34
N GLY A 145 -29.95 1.59 1.68
CA GLY A 145 -29.70 1.56 0.24
C GLY A 145 -30.99 1.27 -0.52
N ASN A 146 -31.49 2.29 -1.22
CA ASN A 146 -32.46 2.16 -2.32
C ASN A 146 -31.79 1.59 -3.57
#